data_AF-A0A7J4QEM5-F1
#
_entry.id   AF-A0A7J4QEM5-F1
#
_cell.length_a   1.000
_cell.length_b   1.000
_cell.length_c   1.000
_cell.angle_alpha   90.00
_cell.angle_beta   90.00
_cell.angle_gamma   90.00
#
_symmetry.space_group_name_H-M   'P 1'
#
loop_
_entity.id
_entity.type
_entity.pdbx_description
1 polymer ?
#
loop_
_entity_poly.entity_id
_entity_poly.type
_entity_poly.pdbx_seq_one_letter_code
_entity_poly.pdbx_strand_id
1 'polypeptide(L)'
;MMMEMFVNRFPDVGEKETRCVIMPPGKDLPEGHYYFAESFCNDKKCDCRRAFINVIYEDNPIATIGFGWEDIKFYEKWAHDKSMAPDLKGPILELTGIRTKHSKNALKLFEEVMMHDTIFIERLKKHYKMFKEILSDNEEDEVEDFNPDEHTVASLCKDTGTGVDAISDKNREAFYPIIMAIEETIWSYYLENDSLKDSEVIELLKNLRDNILTEKASFNRVEEEIIRKIKLVLFLNSYDKRDLSLSISAVLKSAKLHRSMGGNRGYLTFISHFLNQMKK
;
A
#
# COMPACT_ATOMS: atom_id res chain seq x y z
N MET A 1 4.75 -9.86 7.10
CA MET A 1 5.21 -9.94 5.70
C MET A 1 4.05 -9.50 4.84
N MET A 2 4.17 -8.37 4.16
CA MET A 2 3.12 -7.90 3.24
C MET A 2 3.43 -8.45 1.85
N MET A 3 2.36 -8.83 1.15
CA MET A 3 2.40 -9.37 -0.19
C MET A 3 1.76 -8.35 -1.12
N GLU A 4 2.38 -8.10 -2.26
CA GLU A 4 1.89 -7.11 -3.22
C GLU A 4 1.82 -7.73 -4.61
N MET A 5 0.74 -7.41 -5.34
CA MET A 5 0.50 -7.89 -6.68
C MET A 5 1.55 -7.34 -7.66
N PHE A 6 2.09 -8.20 -8.51
CA PHE A 6 3.08 -7.79 -9.52
C PHE A 6 2.54 -6.71 -10.47
N VAL A 7 1.28 -6.82 -10.88
CA VAL A 7 0.60 -5.87 -11.78
C VAL A 7 0.53 -4.45 -11.21
N ASN A 8 0.58 -4.27 -9.88
CA ASN A 8 0.57 -2.94 -9.27
C ASN A 8 1.85 -2.15 -9.60
N ARG A 9 2.98 -2.84 -9.79
CA ARG A 9 4.26 -2.22 -10.15
C ARG A 9 4.55 -2.28 -11.65
N PHE A 10 4.05 -3.31 -12.32
CA PHE A 10 4.28 -3.54 -13.75
C PHE A 10 2.95 -3.78 -14.47
N PRO A 11 2.08 -2.76 -14.59
CA PRO A 11 0.75 -2.93 -15.16
C PRO A 11 0.79 -3.45 -16.61
N ASP A 12 1.64 -2.86 -17.44
CA ASP A 12 1.77 -3.25 -18.86
C ASP A 12 2.25 -4.71 -19.05
N VAL A 13 3.11 -5.18 -18.14
CA VAL A 13 3.63 -6.56 -18.17
C VAL A 13 2.59 -7.51 -17.62
N GLY A 14 1.96 -7.15 -16.49
CA GLY A 14 0.90 -7.92 -15.87
C GLY A 14 -0.28 -8.13 -16.81
N GLU A 15 -0.71 -7.11 -17.55
CA GLU A 15 -1.79 -7.21 -18.53
C GLU A 15 -1.45 -8.20 -19.66
N LYS A 16 -0.22 -8.16 -20.18
CA LYS A 16 0.21 -8.99 -21.32
C LYS A 16 0.54 -10.42 -20.93
N GLU A 17 1.03 -10.63 -19.72
CA GLU A 17 1.67 -11.88 -19.33
C GLU A 17 0.87 -12.70 -18.31
N THR A 18 -0.15 -12.14 -17.65
CA THR A 18 -1.03 -12.91 -16.73
C THR A 18 -1.62 -14.13 -17.45
N ARG A 19 -1.48 -15.33 -16.86
CA ARG A 19 -2.05 -16.54 -17.47
C ARG A 19 -3.53 -16.63 -17.18
N CYS A 20 -4.28 -16.97 -18.21
CA CYS A 20 -5.69 -17.32 -18.12
C CYS A 20 -5.88 -18.77 -18.59
N VAL A 21 -6.65 -19.55 -17.82
CA VAL A 21 -7.16 -20.86 -18.24
C VAL A 21 -8.65 -20.76 -18.46
N ILE A 22 -9.11 -21.27 -19.61
CA ILE A 22 -10.54 -21.35 -19.94
C ILE A 22 -11.03 -22.72 -19.51
N MET A 23 -11.93 -22.76 -18.53
CA MET A 23 -12.51 -23.98 -18.01
C MET A 23 -13.79 -24.32 -18.79
N PRO A 24 -13.87 -25.48 -19.46
CA PRO A 24 -15.10 -25.92 -20.10
C PRO A 24 -16.13 -26.43 -19.06
N PRO A 25 -17.41 -26.55 -19.44
CA PRO A 25 -18.45 -27.08 -18.56
C PRO A 25 -18.20 -28.54 -18.18
N GLY A 26 -18.72 -28.95 -17.00
CA GLY A 26 -18.67 -30.33 -16.53
C GLY A 26 -17.37 -30.76 -15.85
N LYS A 27 -16.53 -29.81 -15.42
CA LYS A 27 -15.31 -30.04 -14.65
C LYS A 27 -15.53 -29.77 -13.16
N ASP A 28 -14.49 -30.05 -12.36
CA ASP A 28 -14.47 -29.84 -10.90
C ASP A 28 -14.52 -28.34 -10.49
N LEU A 29 -14.36 -27.45 -11.47
CA LEU A 29 -14.46 -26.00 -11.34
C LEU A 29 -15.58 -25.48 -12.26
N PRO A 30 -16.28 -24.40 -11.87
CA PRO A 30 -17.22 -23.70 -12.75
C PRO A 30 -16.63 -23.42 -14.14
N GLU A 31 -17.50 -23.42 -15.16
CA GLU A 31 -17.13 -22.96 -16.50
C GLU A 31 -16.74 -21.48 -16.44
N GLY A 32 -15.68 -21.09 -17.14
CA GLY A 32 -15.28 -19.68 -17.24
C GLY A 32 -13.77 -19.46 -17.27
N HIS A 33 -13.36 -18.22 -16.99
CA HIS A 33 -11.96 -17.79 -17.05
C HIS A 33 -11.33 -17.77 -15.66
N TYR A 34 -10.16 -18.41 -15.57
CA TYR A 34 -9.34 -18.48 -14.36
C TYR A 34 -8.02 -17.76 -14.59
N TYR A 35 -7.83 -16.63 -13.93
CA TYR A 35 -6.60 -15.86 -13.99
C TYR A 35 -5.67 -16.26 -12.85
N PHE A 36 -4.39 -16.42 -13.15
CA PHE A 36 -3.34 -16.76 -12.19
C PHE A 36 -2.42 -15.56 -12.05
N ALA A 37 -2.73 -14.70 -11.08
CA ALA A 37 -2.05 -13.44 -10.88
C ALA A 37 -1.12 -13.53 -9.66
N GLU A 38 0.17 -13.28 -9.89
CA GLU A 38 1.19 -13.40 -8.87
C GLU A 38 1.31 -12.18 -7.95
N SER A 39 1.57 -12.46 -6.68
CA SER A 39 2.06 -11.50 -5.68
C SER A 39 3.43 -11.94 -5.16
N PHE A 40 4.24 -10.95 -4.77
CA PHE A 40 5.58 -11.17 -4.22
C PHE A 40 5.75 -10.44 -2.89
N CYS A 41 6.70 -10.92 -2.09
CA CYS A 41 7.06 -10.29 -0.82
C CYS A 41 7.65 -8.91 -1.10
N ASN A 42 7.07 -7.87 -0.49
CA ASN A 42 7.53 -6.50 -0.69
C ASN A 42 8.61 -6.04 0.30
N ASP A 43 9.05 -6.92 1.21
CA ASP A 43 10.21 -6.65 2.06
C ASP A 43 11.49 -6.71 1.21
N LYS A 44 12.18 -5.57 1.09
CA LYS A 44 13.45 -5.44 0.34
C LYS A 44 14.49 -6.47 0.78
N LYS A 45 14.62 -6.72 2.08
CA LYS A 45 15.65 -7.62 2.66
C LYS A 45 15.28 -9.10 2.57
N CYS A 46 14.04 -9.41 2.19
CA CYS A 46 13.55 -10.77 2.10
C CYS A 46 13.77 -11.35 0.69
N ASP A 47 14.65 -12.35 0.57
CA ASP A 47 14.81 -13.17 -0.65
C ASP A 47 14.09 -14.52 -0.48
N CYS A 48 12.77 -14.49 -0.26
CA CYS A 48 12.01 -15.73 -0.01
C CYS A 48 11.89 -16.63 -1.23
N ARG A 49 12.11 -16.11 -2.45
CA ARG A 49 12.00 -16.87 -3.71
C ARG A 49 10.70 -17.68 -3.79
N ARG A 50 9.60 -17.01 -3.44
CA ARG A 50 8.23 -17.53 -3.47
C ARG A 50 7.35 -16.56 -4.22
N ALA A 51 6.37 -17.12 -4.94
CA ALA A 51 5.22 -16.40 -5.45
C ALA A 51 3.97 -16.80 -4.69
N PHE A 52 3.03 -15.87 -4.57
CA PHE A 52 1.69 -16.14 -4.06
C PHE A 52 0.75 -15.96 -5.24
N ILE A 53 0.28 -17.07 -5.79
CA ILE A 53 -0.56 -17.08 -6.99
C ILE A 53 -2.01 -16.93 -6.55
N ASN A 54 -2.60 -15.78 -6.83
CA ASN A 54 -4.00 -15.52 -6.60
C ASN A 54 -4.79 -16.04 -7.81
N VAL A 55 -5.62 -17.05 -7.57
CA VAL A 55 -6.52 -17.62 -8.56
C VAL A 55 -7.82 -16.84 -8.54
N ILE A 56 -8.14 -16.19 -9.65
CA ILE A 56 -9.29 -15.29 -9.80
C ILE A 56 -10.26 -15.89 -10.82
N TYR A 57 -11.52 -16.02 -10.43
CA TYR A 57 -12.63 -16.48 -11.26
C TYR A 57 -13.67 -15.36 -11.37
N GLU A 58 -13.97 -14.89 -12.57
CA GLU A 58 -14.92 -13.78 -12.81
C GLU A 58 -14.67 -12.60 -11.84
N ASP A 59 -13.44 -12.10 -11.81
CA ASP A 59 -12.97 -11.01 -10.93
C ASP A 59 -12.99 -11.28 -9.42
N ASN A 60 -13.35 -12.49 -8.99
CA ASN A 60 -13.34 -12.89 -7.59
C ASN A 60 -12.14 -13.79 -7.26
N PRO A 61 -11.28 -13.43 -6.30
CA PRO A 61 -10.25 -14.33 -5.80
C PRO A 61 -10.89 -15.55 -5.11
N ILE A 62 -10.52 -16.75 -5.54
CA ILE A 62 -11.08 -18.01 -5.02
C ILE A 62 -10.06 -18.87 -4.28
N ALA A 63 -8.76 -18.64 -4.50
CA ALA A 63 -7.67 -19.35 -3.85
C ALA A 63 -6.38 -18.52 -3.90
N THR A 64 -5.53 -18.67 -2.88
CA THR A 64 -4.11 -18.27 -2.95
C THR A 64 -3.24 -19.51 -2.83
N ILE A 65 -2.35 -19.70 -3.81
CA ILE A 65 -1.41 -20.82 -3.87
C ILE A 65 -0.02 -20.25 -3.61
N GLY A 66 0.63 -20.69 -2.54
CA GLY A 66 2.04 -20.42 -2.32
C GLY A 66 2.86 -21.29 -3.28
N PHE A 67 3.84 -20.71 -3.95
CA PHE A 67 4.73 -21.41 -4.86
C PHE A 67 6.19 -21.05 -4.59
N GLY A 68 6.91 -21.98 -3.94
CA GLY A 68 8.36 -21.88 -3.74
C GLY A 68 9.12 -22.76 -4.74
N TRP A 69 10.02 -22.16 -5.51
CA TRP A 69 10.76 -22.88 -6.58
C TRP A 69 12.14 -23.39 -6.16
N GLU A 70 12.64 -23.01 -4.98
CA GLU A 70 13.91 -23.51 -4.48
C GLU A 70 13.78 -24.92 -3.86
N ASP A 71 14.93 -25.55 -3.60
CA ASP A 71 14.96 -26.82 -2.91
C ASP A 71 14.63 -26.67 -1.41
N ILE A 72 14.40 -27.81 -0.74
CA ILE A 72 14.05 -27.81 0.68
C ILE A 72 15.17 -27.24 1.56
N LYS A 73 16.44 -27.42 1.16
CA LYS A 73 17.61 -26.99 1.93
C LYS A 73 17.73 -25.48 1.94
N PHE A 74 17.37 -24.82 0.83
CA PHE A 74 17.24 -23.38 0.77
C PHE A 74 16.23 -22.90 1.83
N TYR A 75 15.02 -23.47 1.85
CA TYR A 75 13.98 -23.05 2.80
C TYR A 75 14.30 -23.39 4.26
N GLU A 76 14.98 -24.50 4.53
CA GLU A 76 15.49 -24.82 5.87
C GLU A 76 16.54 -23.79 6.36
N LYS A 77 17.30 -23.19 5.44
CA LYS A 77 18.28 -22.14 5.79
C LYS A 77 17.62 -20.77 5.90
N TRP A 78 16.63 -20.50 5.05
CA TRP A 78 15.95 -19.21 4.96
C TRP A 78 14.95 -19.01 6.10
N ALA A 79 14.20 -20.05 6.48
CA ALA A 79 13.18 -19.96 7.52
C ALA A 79 13.80 -19.87 8.93
N HIS A 80 13.15 -19.13 9.83
CA HIS A 80 13.51 -19.10 11.25
C HIS A 80 13.33 -20.46 11.92
N ASP A 81 12.30 -21.21 11.52
CA ASP A 81 12.05 -22.58 11.94
C ASP A 81 12.11 -23.52 10.72
N LYS A 82 13.05 -24.47 10.76
CA LYS A 82 13.26 -25.47 9.70
C LYS A 82 12.03 -26.34 9.47
N SER A 83 11.19 -26.54 10.49
CA SER A 83 9.98 -27.34 10.39
C SER A 83 8.99 -26.79 9.35
N MET A 84 9.08 -25.50 9.03
CA MET A 84 8.23 -24.83 8.04
C MET A 84 8.67 -25.06 6.59
N ALA A 85 9.88 -25.56 6.35
CA ALA A 85 10.42 -25.69 4.99
C ALA A 85 9.52 -26.50 4.03
N PRO A 86 8.82 -27.58 4.44
CA PRO A 86 7.90 -28.30 3.57
C PRO A 86 6.72 -27.45 3.09
N ASP A 87 6.21 -26.55 3.94
CA ASP A 87 5.12 -25.62 3.59
C ASP A 87 5.62 -24.43 2.73
N LEU A 88 6.95 -24.28 2.66
CA LEU A 88 7.59 -23.24 1.86
C LEU A 88 7.95 -23.70 0.43
N LYS A 89 7.86 -25.00 0.13
CA LYS A 89 8.27 -25.55 -1.16
C LYS A 89 7.07 -25.97 -2.01
N GLY A 90 7.17 -25.71 -3.32
CA GLY A 90 6.24 -26.18 -4.33
C GLY A 90 4.92 -25.41 -4.32
N PRO A 91 3.95 -25.82 -5.15
CA PRO A 91 2.60 -25.31 -5.05
C PRO A 91 1.92 -25.90 -3.80
N ILE A 92 1.41 -25.05 -2.95
CA ILE A 92 0.63 -25.43 -1.76
C ILE A 92 -0.47 -24.39 -1.55
N LEU A 93 -1.59 -24.79 -0.95
CA LEU A 93 -2.57 -23.81 -0.50
C LEU A 93 -1.95 -22.98 0.62
N GLU A 94 -1.83 -21.68 0.37
CA GLU A 94 -1.20 -20.76 1.31
C GLU A 94 -2.02 -20.69 2.60
N LEU A 95 -1.33 -20.80 3.75
CA LEU A 95 -1.98 -20.91 5.05
C LEU A 95 -2.81 -19.67 5.40
N THR A 96 -2.25 -18.50 5.10
CA THR A 96 -2.84 -17.18 5.37
C THR A 96 -3.55 -16.58 4.15
N GLY A 97 -3.63 -17.33 3.06
CA GLY A 97 -4.22 -16.89 1.80
C GLY A 97 -5.72 -17.09 1.72
N ILE A 98 -6.31 -16.66 0.60
CA ILE A 98 -7.74 -16.86 0.34
C ILE A 98 -8.03 -18.34 0.14
N ARG A 99 -9.06 -18.85 0.81
CA ARG A 99 -9.50 -20.23 0.69
C ARG A 99 -11.02 -20.31 0.62
N THR A 100 -11.54 -20.73 -0.52
CA THR A 100 -12.96 -21.05 -0.75
C THR A 100 -13.16 -22.56 -0.90
N LYS A 101 -14.41 -22.99 -1.12
CA LYS A 101 -14.75 -24.37 -1.50
C LYS A 101 -14.04 -24.86 -2.77
N HIS A 102 -13.58 -23.95 -3.63
CA HIS A 102 -12.90 -24.27 -4.89
C HIS A 102 -11.38 -24.40 -4.76
N SER A 103 -10.79 -24.06 -3.61
CA SER A 103 -9.32 -23.95 -3.47
C SER A 103 -8.57 -25.22 -3.84
N LYS A 104 -9.06 -26.39 -3.41
CA LYS A 104 -8.42 -27.67 -3.72
C LYS A 104 -8.40 -27.95 -5.22
N ASN A 105 -9.49 -27.63 -5.91
CA ASN A 105 -9.59 -27.84 -7.36
C ASN A 105 -8.77 -26.77 -8.12
N ALA A 106 -8.66 -25.56 -7.59
CA ALA A 106 -7.77 -24.53 -8.11
C ALA A 106 -6.28 -24.91 -7.98
N LEU A 107 -5.88 -25.49 -6.82
CA LEU A 107 -4.54 -26.03 -6.64
C LEU A 107 -4.26 -27.14 -7.65
N LYS A 108 -5.19 -28.11 -7.77
CA LYS A 108 -5.08 -29.20 -8.74
C LYS A 108 -4.94 -28.67 -10.18
N LEU A 109 -5.72 -27.64 -10.54
CA LEU A 109 -5.60 -26.99 -11.85
C LEU A 109 -4.20 -26.37 -12.06
N PHE A 110 -3.66 -25.71 -11.04
CA PHE A 110 -2.31 -25.15 -11.09
C PHE A 110 -1.26 -26.25 -11.25
N GLU A 111 -1.37 -27.34 -10.51
CA GLU A 111 -0.48 -28.50 -10.60
C GLU A 111 -0.54 -29.18 -11.98
N GLU A 112 -1.74 -29.38 -12.53
CA GLU A 112 -1.93 -30.11 -13.79
C GLU A 112 -1.62 -29.26 -15.04
N VAL A 113 -1.70 -27.93 -14.95
CA VAL A 113 -1.55 -27.04 -16.11
C VAL A 113 -0.29 -26.19 -15.98
N MET A 114 -0.15 -25.45 -14.88
CA MET A 114 0.90 -24.43 -14.76
C MET A 114 2.26 -25.03 -14.41
N MET A 115 2.30 -26.07 -13.58
CA MET A 115 3.57 -26.71 -13.18
C MET A 115 4.28 -27.44 -14.32
N HIS A 116 3.56 -27.76 -15.41
CA HIS A 116 4.13 -28.36 -16.61
C HIS A 116 4.54 -27.33 -17.67
N ASP A 117 4.15 -26.05 -17.51
CA ASP A 117 4.58 -24.94 -18.38
C ASP A 117 5.90 -24.36 -17.86
N THR A 118 7.02 -24.85 -18.38
CA THR A 118 8.35 -24.34 -18.01
C THR A 118 8.53 -22.86 -18.36
N ILE A 119 7.85 -22.36 -19.40
CA ILE A 119 7.89 -20.94 -19.78
C ILE A 119 7.20 -20.11 -18.71
N PHE A 120 6.06 -20.58 -18.18
CA PHE A 120 5.37 -19.93 -17.06
C PHE A 120 6.24 -19.85 -15.81
N ILE A 121 6.89 -20.95 -15.43
CA ILE A 121 7.74 -20.99 -14.24
C ILE A 121 8.97 -20.07 -14.37
N GLU A 122 9.65 -20.08 -15.50
CA GLU A 122 10.80 -19.20 -15.72
C GLU A 122 10.38 -17.72 -15.77
N ARG A 123 9.22 -17.44 -16.34
CA ARG A 123 8.66 -16.09 -16.30
C ARG A 123 8.32 -15.66 -14.88
N LEU A 124 7.76 -16.54 -14.04
CA LEU A 124 7.46 -16.21 -12.65
C LEU A 124 8.73 -15.83 -11.88
N LYS A 125 9.83 -16.54 -12.10
CA LYS A 125 11.15 -16.19 -11.55
C LYS A 125 11.68 -14.87 -12.09
N LYS A 126 11.49 -14.60 -13.40
CA LYS A 126 11.83 -13.32 -14.01
C LYS A 126 11.02 -12.18 -13.40
N HIS A 127 9.71 -12.35 -13.21
CA HIS A 127 8.84 -11.37 -12.58
C HIS A 127 9.24 -11.13 -11.13
N TYR A 128 9.56 -12.18 -10.38
CA TYR A 128 10.14 -12.03 -9.04
C TYR A 128 11.41 -11.19 -9.06
N LYS A 129 12.33 -11.49 -9.98
CA LYS A 129 13.58 -10.72 -10.13
C LYS A 129 13.28 -9.25 -10.46
N MET A 130 12.43 -8.97 -11.45
CA MET A 130 12.00 -7.61 -11.80
C MET A 130 11.37 -6.88 -10.60
N PHE A 131 10.54 -7.59 -9.83
CA PHE A 131 9.88 -7.06 -8.64
C PHE A 131 10.88 -6.76 -7.52
N LYS A 132 11.87 -7.63 -7.31
CA LYS A 132 12.94 -7.40 -6.33
C LYS A 132 13.92 -6.31 -6.80
N GLU A 133 14.21 -6.25 -8.10
CA GLU A 133 15.02 -5.22 -8.73
C GLU A 133 14.37 -3.86 -8.55
N ILE A 134 13.09 -3.66 -8.85
CA ILE A 134 12.48 -2.34 -8.58
C ILE A 134 12.41 -2.01 -7.08
N LEU A 135 12.40 -3.01 -6.20
CA LEU A 135 12.53 -2.78 -4.75
C LEU A 135 13.96 -2.42 -4.34
N SER A 136 14.99 -2.80 -5.11
CA SER A 136 16.40 -2.47 -4.90
C SER A 136 16.92 -1.29 -5.73
N ASP A 137 16.30 -1.00 -6.88
CA ASP A 137 16.52 0.12 -7.83
C ASP A 137 15.63 1.31 -7.45
N ASN A 138 14.60 1.08 -6.63
CA ASN A 138 14.45 1.93 -5.46
C ASN A 138 15.69 1.68 -4.61
N GLU A 139 16.81 2.25 -5.08
CA GLU A 139 18.08 2.34 -4.39
C GLU A 139 17.77 2.74 -2.94
N GLU A 140 18.77 2.54 -2.11
CA GLU A 140 18.97 3.53 -1.08
C GLU A 140 18.73 4.94 -1.64
N ASP A 141 17.51 5.47 -1.48
CA ASP A 141 17.46 6.50 -0.49
C ASP A 141 17.82 5.76 0.84
N GLU A 142 19.08 5.66 1.31
CA GLU A 142 19.86 6.83 1.72
C GLU A 142 18.92 8.01 1.62
N VAL A 143 17.99 8.08 2.57
CA VAL A 143 17.48 9.38 3.00
C VAL A 143 18.75 10.21 3.04
N GLU A 144 18.95 10.99 1.98
CA GLU A 144 20.17 11.69 1.66
C GLU A 144 20.13 12.83 2.66
N ASP A 145 20.47 12.48 3.90
CA ASP A 145 19.98 13.10 5.14
C ASP A 145 18.78 14.03 4.87
N PHE A 146 17.61 13.51 4.42
CA PHE A 146 16.51 14.34 3.91
C PHE A 146 16.29 15.45 4.92
N ASN A 147 16.80 16.62 4.56
CA ASN A 147 16.86 17.73 5.46
C ASN A 147 15.65 18.58 5.11
N PRO A 148 14.53 18.48 5.85
CA PRO A 148 13.35 19.25 5.54
C PRO A 148 13.64 20.75 5.54
N ASP A 149 14.71 21.20 6.19
CA ASP A 149 15.11 22.61 6.26
C ASP A 149 15.77 23.10 4.96
N GLU A 150 16.27 22.20 4.10
CA GLU A 150 16.87 22.54 2.80
C GLU A 150 15.85 22.67 1.67
N HIS A 151 14.60 22.24 1.91
CA HIS A 151 13.57 22.23 0.89
C HIS A 151 12.36 23.08 1.29
N THR A 152 11.78 23.77 0.31
CA THR A 152 10.43 24.34 0.47
C THR A 152 9.38 23.28 0.13
N VAL A 153 8.15 23.44 0.61
CA VAL A 153 7.04 22.56 0.19
C VAL A 153 6.81 22.69 -1.33
N ALA A 154 6.89 23.91 -1.85
CA ALA A 154 6.68 24.18 -3.27
C ALA A 154 7.70 23.50 -4.18
N SER A 155 8.97 23.37 -3.74
CA SER A 155 10.02 22.68 -4.51
C SER A 155 9.87 21.17 -4.51
N LEU A 156 9.12 20.59 -3.56
CA LEU A 156 8.92 19.14 -3.46
C LEU A 156 7.66 18.66 -4.19
N CYS A 157 6.69 19.55 -4.45
CA CYS A 157 5.55 19.22 -5.31
C CYS A 157 6.02 18.92 -6.74
N LYS A 158 5.58 17.78 -7.29
CA LYS A 158 5.89 17.36 -8.67
C LYS A 158 4.99 18.08 -9.68
N ASP A 159 5.40 18.06 -10.94
CA ASP A 159 4.62 18.65 -12.06
C ASP A 159 3.34 17.86 -12.37
N THR A 160 3.33 16.57 -12.05
CA THR A 160 2.19 15.68 -12.24
C THR A 160 1.82 15.00 -10.93
N GLY A 161 0.55 15.09 -10.56
CA GLY A 161 -0.04 14.45 -9.39
C GLY A 161 -0.99 13.31 -9.74
N THR A 162 -1.96 13.07 -8.87
CA THR A 162 -2.96 12.00 -9.03
C THR A 162 -3.95 12.23 -10.19
N GLY A 163 -4.04 13.47 -10.69
CA GLY A 163 -5.01 13.86 -11.72
C GLY A 163 -6.46 13.93 -11.22
N VAL A 164 -6.68 13.85 -9.91
CA VAL A 164 -8.01 13.88 -9.29
C VAL A 164 -8.45 15.31 -8.99
N ASP A 165 -9.70 15.65 -9.32
CA ASP A 165 -10.27 16.97 -9.05
C ASP A 165 -10.92 17.10 -7.66
N ALA A 166 -11.31 15.98 -7.04
CA ALA A 166 -11.89 15.95 -5.71
C ALA A 166 -11.68 14.61 -4.99
N ILE A 167 -11.37 14.69 -3.69
CA ILE A 167 -11.27 13.52 -2.81
C ILE A 167 -12.67 13.00 -2.47
N SER A 168 -12.86 11.71 -2.66
CA SER A 168 -14.07 10.93 -2.39
C SER A 168 -13.67 9.58 -1.78
N ASP A 169 -14.62 8.84 -1.22
CA ASP A 169 -14.33 7.54 -0.61
C ASP A 169 -13.69 6.53 -1.59
N LYS A 170 -13.89 6.70 -2.91
CA LYS A 170 -13.31 5.83 -3.94
C LYS A 170 -11.84 6.07 -4.23
N ASN A 171 -11.32 7.26 -3.95
CA ASN A 171 -9.95 7.65 -4.29
C ASN A 171 -9.15 8.16 -3.09
N ARG A 172 -9.76 8.17 -1.89
CA ARG A 172 -9.17 8.72 -0.67
C ARG A 172 -7.85 8.07 -0.28
N GLU A 173 -7.70 6.78 -0.56
CA GLU A 173 -6.50 6.01 -0.22
C GLU A 173 -5.24 6.59 -0.86
N ALA A 174 -5.35 7.11 -2.08
CA ALA A 174 -4.24 7.76 -2.78
C ALA A 174 -3.73 9.03 -2.05
N PHE A 175 -4.51 9.60 -1.13
CA PHE A 175 -4.17 10.80 -0.36
C PHE A 175 -3.86 10.51 1.11
N TYR A 176 -3.96 9.24 1.54
CA TYR A 176 -3.66 8.86 2.92
C TYR A 176 -2.28 9.28 3.41
N PRO A 177 -1.19 9.21 2.62
CA PRO A 177 0.12 9.69 3.09
C PRO A 177 0.09 11.14 3.60
N ILE A 178 -0.50 12.08 2.85
CA ILE A 178 -0.59 13.49 3.26
C ILE A 178 -1.59 13.66 4.42
N ILE A 179 -2.76 13.02 4.31
CA ILE A 179 -3.80 13.09 5.35
C ILE A 179 -3.25 12.58 6.69
N MET A 180 -2.54 11.46 6.69
CA MET A 180 -1.95 10.85 7.87
C MET A 180 -0.83 11.71 8.46
N ALA A 181 0.04 12.31 7.63
CA ALA A 181 1.05 13.25 8.10
C ALA A 181 0.44 14.41 8.91
N ILE A 182 -0.75 14.87 8.51
CA ILE A 182 -1.48 15.93 9.21
C ILE A 182 -2.19 15.40 10.46
N GLU A 183 -3.05 14.38 10.31
CA GLU A 183 -3.93 13.89 11.38
C GLU A 183 -3.16 13.25 12.54
N GLU A 184 -2.09 12.49 12.24
CA GLU A 184 -1.24 11.89 13.28
C GLU A 184 -0.50 12.97 14.08
N THR A 185 -0.03 14.03 13.42
CA THR A 185 0.69 15.11 14.10
C THR A 185 -0.24 15.90 15.02
N ILE A 186 -1.46 16.20 14.56
CA ILE A 186 -2.50 16.82 15.41
C ILE A 186 -2.82 15.93 16.61
N TRP A 187 -2.98 14.63 16.40
CA TRP A 187 -3.31 13.69 17.47
C TRP A 187 -2.18 13.56 18.50
N SER A 188 -0.93 13.41 18.06
CA SER A 188 0.24 13.36 18.94
C SER A 188 0.37 14.64 19.76
N TYR A 189 0.16 15.81 19.14
CA TYR A 189 0.18 17.07 19.86
C TYR A 189 -0.94 17.18 20.90
N TYR A 190 -2.14 16.68 20.61
CA TYR A 190 -3.25 16.63 21.57
C TYR A 190 -2.98 15.67 22.73
N LEU A 191 -2.31 14.53 22.50
CA LEU A 191 -1.90 13.63 23.58
C LEU A 191 -0.94 14.29 24.57
N GLU A 192 -0.09 15.20 24.08
CA GLU A 192 0.81 16.00 24.91
C GLU A 192 0.12 17.23 25.52
N ASN A 193 -0.97 17.71 24.90
CA ASN A 193 -1.67 18.95 25.27
C ASN A 193 -3.20 18.74 25.25
N ASP A 194 -3.75 18.24 26.35
CA ASP A 194 -5.19 17.93 26.48
C ASP A 194 -6.12 19.15 26.31
N SER A 195 -5.57 20.36 26.39
CA SER A 195 -6.30 21.62 26.27
C SER A 195 -6.67 21.99 24.83
N LEU A 196 -6.04 21.38 23.80
CA LEU A 196 -6.30 21.69 22.39
C LEU A 196 -7.78 21.48 22.04
N LYS A 197 -8.31 22.40 21.23
CA LYS A 197 -9.69 22.39 20.73
C LYS A 197 -9.72 22.31 19.22
N ASP A 198 -10.83 21.80 18.68
CA ASP A 198 -11.09 21.75 17.24
C ASP A 198 -11.08 23.15 16.60
N SER A 199 -11.37 24.22 17.35
CA SER A 199 -11.24 25.59 16.84
C SER A 199 -9.82 25.95 16.45
N GLU A 200 -8.85 25.52 17.25
CA GLU A 200 -7.44 25.78 17.03
C GLU A 200 -6.93 24.90 15.89
N VAL A 201 -7.38 23.64 15.83
CA VAL A 201 -7.12 22.73 14.71
C VAL A 201 -7.68 23.26 13.39
N ILE A 202 -8.87 23.85 13.40
CA ILE A 202 -9.45 24.46 12.19
C ILE A 202 -8.63 25.67 11.74
N GLU A 203 -8.15 26.49 12.68
CA GLU A 203 -7.39 27.69 12.34
C GLU A 203 -6.02 27.35 11.78
N LEU A 204 -5.30 26.39 12.39
CA LEU A 204 -4.02 25.93 11.86
C LEU A 204 -4.17 25.31 10.46
N LEU A 205 -5.23 24.52 10.22
CA LEU A 205 -5.47 23.91 8.91
C LEU A 205 -5.81 24.94 7.83
N LYS A 206 -6.49 26.04 8.17
CA LYS A 206 -6.68 27.16 7.23
C LYS A 206 -5.36 27.82 6.89
N ASN A 207 -4.54 28.10 7.92
CA ASN A 207 -3.25 28.74 7.72
C ASN A 207 -2.33 27.88 6.83
N LEU A 208 -2.27 26.57 7.07
CA LEU A 208 -1.58 25.63 6.18
C LEU A 208 -2.15 25.69 4.76
N ARG A 209 -3.47 25.54 4.57
CA ARG A 209 -4.09 25.58 3.23
C ARG A 209 -3.74 26.85 2.46
N ASP A 210 -3.77 27.99 3.13
CA ASP A 210 -3.65 29.30 2.48
C ASP A 210 -2.19 29.70 2.26
N ASN A 211 -1.27 29.24 3.13
CA ASN A 211 0.09 29.77 3.18
C ASN A 211 1.21 28.74 3.00
N ILE A 212 0.96 27.43 2.98
CA ILE A 212 2.02 26.38 2.97
C ILE A 212 2.97 26.44 1.77
N LEU A 213 2.54 27.01 0.64
CA LEU A 213 3.37 27.19 -0.56
C LEU A 213 4.11 28.54 -0.59
N THR A 214 3.95 29.39 0.44
CA THR A 214 4.54 30.74 0.53
C THR A 214 5.81 30.72 1.37
N GLU A 215 6.94 31.14 0.80
CA GLU A 215 8.27 31.10 1.47
C GLU A 215 8.39 31.97 2.72
N LYS A 216 7.58 33.03 2.85
CA LYS A 216 7.64 34.00 3.96
C LYS A 216 6.52 33.84 5.00
N ALA A 217 5.77 32.75 4.94
CA ALA A 217 4.72 32.48 5.91
C ALA A 217 5.31 32.11 7.28
N SER A 218 4.62 32.49 8.35
CA SER A 218 4.95 32.10 9.71
C SER A 218 4.01 30.98 10.16
N PHE A 219 4.59 29.96 10.77
CA PHE A 219 3.89 28.78 11.25
C PHE A 219 4.17 28.60 12.75
N ASN A 220 3.19 28.11 13.49
CA ASN A 220 3.38 27.69 14.87
C ASN A 220 4.04 26.30 14.91
N ARG A 221 4.49 25.89 16.10
CA ARG A 221 5.21 24.61 16.30
C ARG A 221 4.50 23.38 15.72
N VAL A 222 3.17 23.31 15.79
CA VAL A 222 2.40 22.16 15.28
C VAL A 222 2.35 22.19 13.76
N GLU A 223 2.17 23.38 13.18
CA GLU A 223 2.19 23.59 11.73
C GLU A 223 3.58 23.28 11.15
N GLU A 224 4.66 23.68 11.82
CA GLU A 224 6.04 23.36 11.43
C GLU A 224 6.29 21.84 11.41
N GLU A 225 5.82 21.11 12.42
CA GLU A 225 5.94 19.64 12.45
C GLU A 225 5.09 18.98 11.35
N ILE A 226 3.87 19.47 11.10
CA ILE A 226 3.04 19.03 9.97
C ILE A 226 3.77 19.26 8.66
N ILE A 227 4.35 20.45 8.46
CA ILE A 227 5.11 20.81 7.25
C ILE A 227 6.29 19.88 7.08
N ARG A 228 7.06 19.62 8.14
CA ARG A 228 8.20 18.69 8.11
C ARG A 228 7.79 17.29 7.63
N LYS A 229 6.69 16.73 8.18
CA LYS A 229 6.17 15.44 7.71
C LYS A 229 5.61 15.48 6.29
N ILE A 230 4.92 16.56 5.91
CA ILE A 230 4.44 16.75 4.54
C ILE A 230 5.60 16.78 3.56
N LYS A 231 6.68 17.50 3.86
CA LYS A 231 7.87 17.56 3.00
C LYS A 231 8.46 16.15 2.80
N LEU A 232 8.54 15.33 3.85
CA LEU A 232 8.95 13.92 3.72
C LEU A 232 7.99 13.12 2.82
N VAL A 233 6.67 13.29 2.99
CA VAL A 233 5.68 12.62 2.13
C VAL A 233 5.82 13.04 0.67
N LEU A 234 5.99 14.33 0.39
CA LEU A 234 6.18 14.86 -0.97
C LEU A 234 7.51 14.42 -1.59
N PHE A 235 8.55 14.25 -0.77
CA PHE A 235 9.82 13.69 -1.20
C PHE A 235 9.64 12.24 -1.68
N LEU A 236 8.93 11.42 -0.89
CA LEU A 236 8.75 9.98 -1.13
C LEU A 236 7.63 9.63 -2.14
N ASN A 237 6.76 10.57 -2.51
CA ASN A 237 5.57 10.30 -3.31
C ASN A 237 5.37 11.35 -4.42
N SER A 238 4.72 10.95 -5.50
CA SER A 238 4.43 11.85 -6.61
C SER A 238 3.10 12.60 -6.40
N TYR A 239 3.18 13.74 -5.70
CA TYR A 239 2.05 14.64 -5.49
C TYR A 239 2.33 16.01 -6.08
N ASP A 240 1.33 16.60 -6.73
CA ASP A 240 1.38 17.98 -7.18
C ASP A 240 0.81 18.97 -6.12
N LYS A 241 0.82 20.26 -6.46
CA LYS A 241 0.28 21.32 -5.59
C LYS A 241 -1.24 21.17 -5.35
N ARG A 242 -1.97 20.60 -6.32
CA ARG A 242 -3.42 20.38 -6.22
C ARG A 242 -3.71 19.26 -5.25
N ASP A 243 -2.98 18.15 -5.33
CA ASP A 243 -3.11 17.01 -4.42
C ASP A 243 -2.92 17.42 -2.96
N LEU A 244 -1.89 18.24 -2.70
CA LEU A 244 -1.63 18.80 -1.38
C LEU A 244 -2.79 19.69 -0.91
N SER A 245 -3.25 20.60 -1.77
CA SER A 245 -4.36 21.51 -1.46
C SER A 245 -5.67 20.77 -1.17
N LEU A 246 -5.97 19.73 -1.96
CA LEU A 246 -7.13 18.87 -1.78
C LEU A 246 -7.05 18.11 -0.46
N SER A 247 -5.88 17.57 -0.13
CA SER A 247 -5.65 16.82 1.12
C SER A 247 -5.87 17.69 2.35
N ILE A 248 -5.26 18.88 2.41
CA ILE A 248 -5.44 19.82 3.52
C ILE A 248 -6.92 20.25 3.61
N SER A 249 -7.56 20.51 2.46
CA SER A 249 -8.97 20.89 2.41
C SER A 249 -9.90 19.78 2.88
N ALA A 250 -9.58 18.52 2.60
CA ALA A 250 -10.34 17.37 3.07
C ALA A 250 -10.26 17.22 4.60
N VAL A 251 -9.06 17.35 5.16
CA VAL A 251 -8.85 17.33 6.62
C VAL A 251 -9.59 18.50 7.28
N LEU A 252 -9.48 19.72 6.73
CA LEU A 252 -10.19 20.90 7.22
C LEU A 252 -11.71 20.72 7.18
N LYS A 253 -12.25 20.13 6.11
CA LYS A 253 -13.68 19.83 6.00
C LYS A 253 -14.10 18.81 7.06
N SER A 254 -13.30 17.77 7.28
CA SER A 254 -13.52 16.78 8.33
C SER A 254 -13.54 17.43 9.72
N ALA A 255 -12.57 18.31 10.01
CA ALA A 255 -12.49 19.02 11.29
C ALA A 255 -13.72 19.89 11.56
N LYS A 256 -14.18 20.65 10.56
CA LYS A 256 -15.41 21.46 10.66
C LYS A 256 -16.65 20.61 10.90
N LEU A 257 -16.79 19.51 10.15
CA LEU A 257 -17.91 18.59 10.28
C LEU A 257 -17.98 17.98 11.68
N HIS A 258 -16.89 17.36 12.13
CA HIS A 258 -16.87 16.68 13.42
C HIS A 258 -16.96 17.65 14.60
N ARG A 259 -16.42 18.87 14.50
CA ARG A 259 -16.66 19.92 15.50
C ARG A 259 -18.14 20.26 15.60
N SER A 260 -18.85 20.37 14.48
CA SER A 260 -20.29 20.66 14.48
C SER A 260 -21.12 19.55 15.13
N MET A 261 -20.66 18.30 15.04
CA MET A 261 -21.36 17.12 15.58
C MET A 261 -20.99 16.82 17.04
N GLY A 262 -19.70 16.92 17.39
CA GLY A 262 -19.15 16.49 18.69
C GLY A 262 -18.68 17.64 19.59
N GLY A 263 -19.00 18.89 19.25
CA GLY A 263 -18.64 20.07 20.04
C GLY A 263 -17.15 20.44 19.93
N ASN A 264 -16.58 21.01 20.99
CA ASN A 264 -15.26 21.63 20.95
C ASN A 264 -14.08 20.67 20.69
N ARG A 265 -14.30 19.35 20.74
CA ARG A 265 -13.29 18.31 20.52
C ARG A 265 -13.82 17.15 19.68
N GLY A 266 -14.93 17.34 18.97
CA GLY A 266 -15.55 16.28 18.18
C GLY A 266 -14.61 15.70 17.12
N TYR A 267 -13.79 16.54 16.50
CA TYR A 267 -12.78 16.10 15.54
C TYR A 267 -11.63 15.36 16.20
N LEU A 268 -11.10 15.88 17.32
CA LEU A 268 -10.06 15.20 18.10
C LEU A 268 -10.52 13.81 18.58
N THR A 269 -11.76 13.68 19.02
CA THR A 269 -12.35 12.37 19.35
C THR A 269 -12.44 11.47 18.13
N PHE A 270 -12.91 12.00 16.98
CA PHE A 270 -13.01 11.24 15.73
C PHE A 270 -11.66 10.66 15.28
N ILE A 271 -10.61 11.49 15.17
CA ILE A 271 -9.29 11.02 14.73
C ILE A 271 -8.67 10.06 15.75
N SER A 272 -8.93 10.23 17.05
CA SER A 272 -8.43 9.29 18.06
C SER A 272 -9.01 7.89 17.88
N HIS A 273 -10.31 7.77 17.59
CA HIS A 273 -10.94 6.49 17.34
C HIS A 273 -10.39 5.84 16.07
N PHE A 274 -10.21 6.62 15.00
CA PHE A 274 -9.66 6.14 13.74
C PHE A 274 -8.22 5.64 13.91
N LEU A 275 -7.33 6.44 14.49
CA LEU A 275 -5.92 6.11 14.68
C LEU A 275 -5.72 4.93 15.66
N ASN A 276 -6.56 4.80 16.69
CA ASN A 276 -6.50 3.67 17.62
C ASN A 276 -7.00 2.35 17.01
N GLN A 277 -7.86 2.40 15.99
CA GLN A 277 -8.27 1.19 15.24
C GLN A 277 -7.17 0.69 14.32
N MET A 278 -6.36 1.57 13.73
CA MET A 278 -5.24 1.18 12.87
C MET A 278 -4.04 0.60 13.63
N LYS A 279 -3.95 0.81 14.95
CA LYS A 279 -2.88 0.26 15.81
C LYS A 279 -3.18 -1.14 16.36
N LYS A 280 -4.36 -1.71 16.06
CA LYS A 280 -4.79 -3.04 16.49
C LYS A 280 -4.73 -4.02 15.32
#